data_AF-A0A3M4URE3-F1
#
_entry.id   AF-A0A3M4URE3-F1
#
_cell.length_a   1.000
_cell.length_b   1.000
_cell.length_c   1.000
_cell.angle_alpha   90.00
_cell.angle_beta   90.00
_cell.angle_gamma   90.00
#
_symmetry.space_group_name_H-M   'P 1'
#
loop_
_entity.id
_entity.type
_entity.pdbx_description
1 polymer ?
#
loop_
_entity_poly.entity_id
_entity_poly.type
_entity_poly.pdbx_seq_one_letter_code
_entity_poly.pdbx_strand_id
1 'polypeptide(L)'
;MTTYIHSFPCVRGIQAGRPCYIAMCPMRLVPKIFIFNEENVPADLRAQRTLNLARVPEISAYLLDNRDDYTLSAITASVDGVVQFNPASDTGLEQSIGTLTIPMDAQILINDGQHRRAAIEQAIRENPELGYDNIPVLFFIDEGLNRSQQMFADLNKHAVRPSNSISTLYDHRDQISDLARYLAKNVEIFSRMTELEKSSLSARSSKLFTLSAIKNASRVLLKKGKGDLIAQNERELATSFWEEVSLQMPDWIRAKNKELSTSELRDNYIHAHGVMLQAMGLVGAELIIRKESEWKNTISQLRSIDWSRANPEWEGRAMVHGRISKATTNVALTASLIKKKLGVPLSTVERELENRFPQQ
;
A
#
# COMPACT_ATOMS: atom_id res chain seq x y z
N MET A 1 24.23 -43.57 -15.03
CA MET A 1 24.12 -42.88 -13.72
C MET A 1 22.66 -42.53 -13.53
N THR A 2 22.05 -42.93 -12.42
CA THR A 2 20.66 -42.59 -12.09
C THR A 2 20.61 -41.11 -11.71
N THR A 3 20.26 -40.25 -12.66
CA THR A 3 20.01 -38.84 -12.41
C THR A 3 18.67 -38.72 -11.69
N TYR A 4 18.67 -38.29 -10.44
CA TYR A 4 17.43 -38.01 -9.71
C TYR A 4 16.73 -36.80 -10.34
N ILE A 5 15.40 -36.83 -10.41
CA ILE A 5 14.60 -35.82 -11.12
C ILE A 5 13.47 -35.26 -10.27
N HIS A 6 13.18 -33.98 -10.45
CA HIS A 6 11.90 -33.38 -10.09
C HIS A 6 10.93 -33.53 -11.26
N SER A 7 9.67 -33.85 -10.95
CA SER A 7 8.62 -34.08 -11.95
C SER A 7 7.40 -33.24 -11.60
N PHE A 8 6.94 -32.44 -12.55
CA PHE A 8 5.83 -31.49 -12.38
C PHE A 8 4.78 -31.69 -13.47
N PRO A 9 3.52 -32.02 -13.12
CA PRO A 9 2.40 -31.84 -14.03
C PRO A 9 2.26 -30.36 -14.37
N CYS A 10 2.26 -30.02 -15.66
CA CYS A 10 2.33 -28.64 -16.11
C CYS A 10 1.65 -28.44 -17.47
N VAL A 11 1.46 -27.17 -17.81
CA VAL A 11 1.08 -26.74 -19.16
C VAL A 11 2.25 -26.00 -19.79
N ARG A 12 2.62 -26.40 -21.01
CA ARG A 12 3.60 -25.76 -21.88
C ARG A 12 2.93 -24.64 -22.68
N GLY A 13 3.50 -23.44 -22.59
CA GLY A 13 3.18 -22.29 -23.43
C GLY A 13 4.39 -21.84 -24.25
N ILE A 14 4.17 -20.89 -25.16
CA ILE A 14 5.23 -20.19 -25.89
C ILE A 14 5.14 -18.70 -25.59
N GLN A 15 6.23 -18.12 -25.06
CA GLN A 15 6.35 -16.68 -24.83
C GLN A 15 7.58 -16.16 -25.57
N ALA A 16 7.40 -15.12 -26.39
CA ALA A 16 8.47 -14.56 -27.22
C ALA A 16 9.25 -15.61 -28.04
N GLY A 17 8.53 -16.60 -28.58
CA GLY A 17 9.09 -17.69 -29.40
C GLY A 17 9.80 -18.79 -28.62
N ARG A 18 9.74 -18.80 -27.29
CA ARG A 18 10.42 -19.79 -26.44
C ARG A 18 9.44 -20.54 -25.55
N PRO A 19 9.70 -21.82 -25.25
CA PRO A 19 8.86 -22.60 -24.35
C PRO A 19 8.95 -22.09 -22.92
N CYS A 20 7.80 -22.04 -22.24
CA CYS A 20 7.68 -21.83 -20.82
C CYS A 20 6.67 -22.83 -20.25
N TYR A 21 6.77 -23.13 -18.96
CA TYR A 21 5.95 -24.18 -18.33
C TYR A 21 5.33 -23.66 -17.05
N ILE A 22 4.03 -23.82 -16.88
CA ILE A 22 3.34 -23.46 -15.64
C ILE A 22 2.88 -24.71 -14.91
N ALA A 23 3.30 -24.87 -13.66
CA ALA A 23 2.95 -25.99 -12.80
C ALA A 23 2.32 -25.50 -11.49
N MET A 24 1.38 -26.26 -10.94
CA MET A 24 0.88 -26.05 -9.59
C MET A 24 1.77 -26.83 -8.62
N CYS A 25 2.46 -26.13 -7.73
CA CYS A 25 3.38 -26.74 -6.78
C CYS A 25 2.81 -26.68 -5.37
N PRO A 26 2.74 -27.82 -4.64
CA PRO A 26 2.43 -27.80 -3.22
C PRO A 26 3.38 -26.87 -2.48
N MET A 27 2.86 -25.98 -1.64
CA MET A 27 3.64 -24.93 -0.99
C MET A 27 4.81 -25.50 -0.17
N ARG A 28 4.68 -26.71 0.39
CA ARG A 28 5.76 -27.42 1.11
C ARG A 28 6.99 -27.75 0.25
N LEU A 29 6.85 -27.79 -1.07
CA LEU A 29 7.95 -28.06 -1.99
C LEU A 29 8.69 -26.79 -2.40
N VAL A 30 8.02 -25.62 -2.35
CA VAL A 30 8.59 -24.32 -2.72
C VAL A 30 9.93 -24.05 -2.02
N PRO A 31 10.06 -24.12 -0.68
CA PRO A 31 11.34 -23.86 -0.03
C PRO A 31 12.42 -24.92 -0.34
N LYS A 32 12.03 -26.12 -0.75
CA LYS A 32 12.94 -27.24 -1.07
C LYS A 32 13.49 -27.17 -2.50
N ILE A 33 12.65 -26.73 -3.44
CA ILE A 33 13.01 -26.58 -4.87
C ILE A 33 13.82 -25.30 -5.08
N PHE A 34 13.42 -24.21 -4.42
CA PHE A 34 14.08 -22.92 -4.57
C PHE A 34 15.01 -22.67 -3.38
N ILE A 35 16.25 -23.14 -3.53
CA ILE A 35 17.31 -22.92 -2.54
C ILE A 35 17.97 -21.58 -2.84
N PHE A 36 17.97 -20.69 -1.85
CA PHE A 36 18.67 -19.41 -1.94
C PHE A 36 20.10 -19.59 -1.40
N ASN A 37 21.12 -19.36 -2.23
CA ASN A 37 22.52 -19.53 -1.81
C ASN A 37 23.47 -18.47 -2.40
N GLU A 38 22.97 -17.24 -2.62
CA GLU A 38 23.73 -16.16 -3.28
C GLU A 38 24.23 -15.04 -2.34
N GLU A 39 24.13 -15.21 -1.00
CA GLU A 39 24.54 -14.19 -0.03
C GLU A 39 26.01 -13.76 -0.20
N ASN A 40 26.90 -14.69 -0.53
CA ASN A 40 28.35 -14.46 -0.68
C ASN A 40 28.79 -14.19 -2.13
N VAL A 41 27.87 -14.17 -3.10
CA VAL A 41 28.18 -13.92 -4.53
C VAL A 41 28.23 -12.40 -4.79
N PRO A 42 29.19 -11.85 -5.56
CA PRO A 42 29.18 -10.43 -5.96
C PRO A 42 27.91 -10.02 -6.72
N ALA A 43 27.44 -8.77 -6.57
CA ALA A 43 26.14 -8.34 -7.07
C ALA A 43 25.95 -8.46 -8.60
N ASP A 44 27.02 -8.27 -9.36
CA ASP A 44 27.08 -8.43 -10.82
C ASP A 44 26.99 -9.89 -11.28
N LEU A 45 27.33 -10.82 -10.39
CA LEU A 45 27.28 -12.26 -10.63
C LEU A 45 26.03 -12.93 -10.04
N ARG A 46 25.15 -12.17 -9.39
CA ARG A 46 23.89 -12.68 -8.83
C ARG A 46 22.79 -12.70 -9.89
N ALA A 47 21.99 -13.75 -9.88
CA ALA A 47 20.72 -13.79 -10.62
C ALA A 47 19.56 -13.21 -9.78
N GLN A 48 19.80 -13.02 -8.48
CA GLN A 48 18.78 -12.72 -7.49
C GLN A 48 19.17 -11.51 -6.62
N ARG A 49 18.22 -10.64 -6.32
CA ARG A 49 18.46 -9.56 -5.34
C ARG A 49 18.52 -10.10 -3.91
N THR A 50 19.16 -9.34 -3.02
CA THR A 50 19.06 -9.59 -1.58
C THR A 50 17.61 -9.47 -1.10
N LEU A 51 17.16 -10.47 -0.34
CA LEU A 51 15.83 -10.50 0.24
C LEU A 51 15.70 -9.42 1.32
N ASN A 52 14.62 -8.63 1.27
CA ASN A 52 14.29 -7.72 2.36
C ASN A 52 13.45 -8.47 3.40
N LEU A 53 14.12 -8.94 4.47
CA LEU A 53 13.49 -9.70 5.55
C LEU A 53 12.35 -8.94 6.24
N ALA A 54 12.36 -7.60 6.26
CA ALA A 54 11.29 -6.82 6.89
C ALA A 54 9.93 -6.97 6.18
N ARG A 55 9.90 -7.46 4.92
CA ARG A 55 8.66 -7.68 4.18
C ARG A 55 8.05 -9.06 4.38
N VAL A 56 8.83 -10.03 4.88
CA VAL A 56 8.39 -11.42 5.01
C VAL A 56 7.27 -11.59 6.05
N PRO A 57 7.34 -10.99 7.25
CA PRO A 57 6.31 -11.17 8.28
C PRO A 57 4.92 -10.73 7.83
N GLU A 58 4.81 -9.65 7.06
CA GLU A 58 3.51 -9.15 6.58
C GLU A 58 2.84 -10.13 5.61
N ILE A 59 3.61 -10.75 4.71
CA ILE A 59 3.07 -11.75 3.77
C ILE A 59 2.75 -13.06 4.50
N SER A 60 3.58 -13.45 5.47
CA SER A 60 3.33 -14.64 6.30
C SER A 60 2.04 -14.50 7.09
N ALA A 61 1.84 -13.36 7.77
CA ALA A 61 0.61 -13.04 8.48
C ALA A 61 -0.59 -13.03 7.54
N TYR A 62 -0.46 -12.47 6.33
CA TYR A 62 -1.53 -12.53 5.33
C TYR A 62 -1.98 -13.97 5.02
N LEU A 63 -1.06 -14.92 4.87
CA LEU A 63 -1.41 -16.33 4.62
C LEU A 63 -2.08 -16.98 5.84
N LEU A 64 -1.59 -16.69 7.05
CA LEU A 64 -2.10 -17.27 8.29
C LEU A 64 -3.46 -16.71 8.70
N ASP A 65 -3.67 -15.41 8.51
CA ASP A 65 -4.89 -14.70 8.90
C ASP A 65 -6.03 -14.93 7.89
N ASN A 66 -5.72 -15.35 6.66
CA ASN A 66 -6.67 -15.46 5.56
C ASN A 66 -6.69 -16.84 4.89
N ARG A 67 -6.56 -17.92 5.69
CA ARG A 67 -6.41 -19.31 5.18
C ARG A 67 -7.44 -19.72 4.13
N ASP A 68 -8.67 -19.25 4.26
CA ASP A 68 -9.77 -19.61 3.36
C ASP A 68 -10.00 -18.59 2.23
N ASP A 69 -9.20 -17.53 2.13
CA ASP A 69 -9.43 -16.39 1.22
C ASP A 69 -8.14 -15.66 0.80
N TYR A 70 -6.95 -16.25 0.89
CA TYR A 70 -5.73 -15.59 0.40
C TYR A 70 -5.57 -15.76 -1.12
N THR A 71 -4.75 -14.90 -1.74
CA THR A 71 -4.38 -14.99 -3.15
C THR A 71 -2.91 -14.65 -3.33
N LEU A 72 -2.17 -15.54 -3.99
CA LEU A 72 -0.77 -15.31 -4.37
C LEU A 72 -0.64 -15.33 -5.89
N SER A 73 0.19 -14.44 -6.43
CA SER A 73 0.64 -14.53 -7.82
C SER A 73 1.61 -15.71 -8.00
N ALA A 74 1.96 -16.02 -9.25
CA ALA A 74 2.90 -17.10 -9.57
C ALA A 74 4.34 -16.76 -9.22
N ILE A 75 5.11 -17.73 -8.73
CA ILE A 75 6.57 -17.62 -8.63
C ILE A 75 7.13 -17.81 -10.05
N THR A 76 8.03 -16.93 -10.47
CA THR A 76 8.71 -17.07 -11.77
C THR A 76 10.14 -17.50 -11.55
N ALA A 77 10.54 -18.58 -12.20
CA ALA A 77 11.85 -19.17 -12.07
C ALA A 77 12.48 -19.52 -13.43
N SER A 78 13.80 -19.40 -13.47
CA SER A 78 14.64 -19.84 -14.58
C SER A 78 15.35 -21.13 -14.18
N VAL A 79 15.36 -22.11 -15.08
CA VAL A 79 16.05 -23.39 -14.91
C VAL A 79 17.28 -23.37 -15.80
N ASP A 80 18.45 -23.48 -15.18
CA ASP A 80 19.72 -23.66 -15.88
C ASP A 80 20.04 -25.16 -15.91
N GLY A 81 19.74 -25.79 -17.05
CA GLY A 81 19.91 -27.22 -17.26
C GLY A 81 18.92 -27.82 -18.26
N VAL A 82 19.32 -28.96 -18.82
CA VAL A 82 18.50 -29.67 -19.81
C VAL A 82 17.28 -30.29 -19.14
N VAL A 83 16.10 -29.78 -19.48
CA VAL A 83 14.81 -30.34 -19.03
C VAL A 83 14.17 -31.18 -20.12
N GLN A 84 13.28 -32.08 -19.71
CA GLN A 84 12.47 -32.87 -20.63
C GLN A 84 10.98 -32.59 -20.38
N PHE A 85 10.23 -32.31 -21.44
CA PHE A 85 8.77 -32.22 -21.37
C PHE A 85 8.15 -33.39 -22.11
N ASN A 86 7.36 -34.18 -21.38
CA ASN A 86 6.62 -35.31 -21.93
C ASN A 86 5.13 -34.92 -22.05
N PRO A 87 4.62 -34.65 -23.27
CA PRO A 87 3.21 -34.30 -23.46
C PRO A 87 2.30 -35.50 -23.13
N ALA A 88 1.05 -35.21 -22.75
CA ALA A 88 0.04 -36.22 -22.49
C ALA A 88 -0.44 -36.92 -23.77
N SER A 89 -0.37 -36.22 -24.90
CA SER A 89 -0.68 -36.73 -26.24
C SER A 89 0.25 -36.11 -27.28
N ASP A 90 0.56 -36.88 -28.32
CA ASP A 90 1.35 -36.42 -29.47
C ASP A 90 0.53 -35.59 -30.46
N THR A 91 -0.80 -35.46 -30.27
CA THR A 91 -1.70 -34.73 -31.19
C THR A 91 -2.78 -33.93 -30.44
N GLY A 92 -3.24 -32.85 -31.05
CA GLY A 92 -4.34 -32.04 -30.53
C GLY A 92 -3.95 -31.12 -29.36
N LEU A 93 -4.96 -30.64 -28.63
CA LEU A 93 -4.80 -29.65 -27.55
C LEU A 93 -3.96 -30.20 -26.36
N GLU A 94 -3.97 -31.51 -26.16
CA GLU A 94 -3.24 -32.20 -25.09
C GLU A 94 -1.71 -32.24 -25.30
N GLN A 95 -1.20 -31.82 -26.46
CA GLN A 95 0.25 -31.61 -26.67
C GLN A 95 0.85 -30.52 -25.77
N SER A 96 0.02 -29.63 -25.25
CA SER A 96 0.43 -28.56 -24.34
C SER A 96 0.39 -28.99 -22.88
N ILE A 97 -0.30 -30.08 -22.55
CA ILE A 97 -0.43 -30.59 -21.19
C ILE A 97 0.53 -31.75 -21.04
N GLY A 98 1.29 -31.82 -19.95
CA GLY A 98 2.24 -32.90 -19.78
C GLY A 98 3.03 -32.82 -18.50
N THR A 99 4.12 -33.57 -18.46
CA THR A 99 5.02 -33.63 -17.32
C THR A 99 6.35 -32.99 -17.68
N LEU A 100 6.73 -31.95 -16.93
CA LEU A 100 8.06 -31.37 -16.99
C LEU A 100 8.98 -32.10 -16.01
N THR A 101 10.11 -32.60 -16.51
CA THR A 101 11.15 -33.28 -15.77
C THR A 101 12.39 -32.41 -15.71
N ILE A 102 12.84 -32.08 -14.49
CA ILE A 102 14.00 -31.25 -14.22
C ILE A 102 15.02 -32.08 -13.43
N PRO A 103 16.28 -32.19 -13.86
CA PRO A 103 17.33 -32.83 -13.06
C PRO A 103 17.47 -32.18 -11.68
N MET A 104 17.66 -32.96 -10.61
CA MET A 104 17.80 -32.41 -9.25
C MET A 104 19.08 -31.58 -9.05
N ASP A 105 20.07 -31.76 -9.91
CA ASP A 105 21.31 -30.99 -9.96
C ASP A 105 21.21 -29.72 -10.83
N ALA A 106 20.09 -29.52 -11.54
CA ALA A 106 19.84 -28.29 -12.30
C ALA A 106 19.65 -27.10 -11.36
N GLN A 107 20.22 -25.95 -11.73
CA GLN A 107 20.11 -24.75 -10.92
C GLN A 107 18.79 -24.03 -11.23
N ILE A 108 17.95 -23.84 -10.21
CA ILE A 108 16.65 -23.15 -10.35
C ILE A 108 16.71 -21.80 -9.64
N LEU A 109 16.58 -20.72 -10.41
CA LEU A 109 16.75 -19.34 -9.97
C LEU A 109 15.41 -18.62 -9.94
N ILE A 110 15.04 -17.97 -8.83
CA ILE A 110 13.82 -17.18 -8.73
C ILE A 110 14.04 -15.78 -9.33
N ASN A 111 13.37 -15.47 -10.44
CA ASN A 111 13.34 -14.15 -11.05
C ASN A 111 12.30 -13.23 -10.38
N ASP A 112 11.15 -13.76 -9.95
CA ASP A 112 10.17 -13.04 -9.13
C ASP A 112 9.47 -13.96 -8.12
N GLY A 113 9.19 -13.44 -6.92
CA GLY A 113 8.50 -14.17 -5.86
C GLY A 113 9.38 -14.60 -4.68
N GLN A 114 10.60 -14.10 -4.54
CA GLN A 114 11.49 -14.46 -3.41
C GLN A 114 10.86 -14.18 -2.03
N HIS A 115 10.21 -13.03 -1.85
CA HIS A 115 9.49 -12.71 -0.60
C HIS A 115 8.32 -13.67 -0.35
N ARG A 116 7.65 -14.13 -1.42
CA ARG A 116 6.56 -15.11 -1.33
C ARG A 116 7.11 -16.48 -0.92
N ARG A 117 8.21 -16.94 -1.52
CA ARG A 117 8.89 -18.17 -1.11
C ARG A 117 9.29 -18.15 0.36
N ALA A 118 9.90 -17.05 0.83
CA ALA A 118 10.29 -16.91 2.24
C ALA A 118 9.08 -16.84 3.18
N ALA A 119 8.01 -16.15 2.79
CA ALA A 119 6.80 -16.04 3.59
C ALA A 119 6.03 -17.37 3.67
N ILE A 120 5.98 -18.14 2.57
CA ILE A 120 5.43 -19.50 2.56
C ILE A 120 6.21 -20.39 3.52
N GLU A 121 7.55 -20.33 3.48
CA GLU A 121 8.38 -21.11 4.41
C GLU A 121 8.09 -20.75 5.87
N GLN A 122 7.99 -19.45 6.18
CA GLN A 122 7.66 -18.98 7.52
C GLN A 122 6.25 -19.43 7.94
N ALA A 123 5.25 -19.23 7.09
CA ALA A 123 3.86 -19.56 7.38
C ALA A 123 3.64 -21.07 7.58
N ILE A 124 4.32 -21.92 6.80
CA ILE A 124 4.25 -23.39 6.95
C ILE A 124 4.84 -23.86 8.28
N ARG A 125 5.88 -23.19 8.80
CA ARG A 125 6.43 -23.52 10.12
C ARG A 125 5.42 -23.25 11.24
N GLU A 126 4.58 -22.23 11.08
CA GLU A 126 3.54 -21.87 12.03
C GLU A 126 2.27 -22.72 11.85
N ASN A 127 1.87 -22.98 10.60
CA ASN A 127 0.75 -23.85 10.26
C ASN A 127 1.12 -24.80 9.09
N PRO A 128 1.51 -26.06 9.39
CA PRO A 128 1.90 -27.04 8.39
C PRO A 128 0.83 -27.35 7.33
N GLU A 129 -0.46 -27.13 7.63
CA GLU A 129 -1.56 -27.39 6.70
C GLU A 129 -1.48 -26.51 5.44
N LEU A 130 -0.92 -25.30 5.54
CA LEU A 130 -0.66 -24.43 4.38
C LEU A 130 0.26 -25.10 3.35
N GLY A 131 1.03 -26.11 3.76
CA GLY A 131 1.89 -26.88 2.87
C GLY A 131 1.15 -27.74 1.83
N TYR A 132 -0.15 -28.00 2.04
CA TYR A 132 -1.00 -28.74 1.10
C TYR A 132 -1.60 -27.86 0.00
N ASP A 133 -1.69 -26.56 0.22
CA ASP A 133 -2.12 -25.63 -0.80
C ASP A 133 -1.11 -25.56 -1.94
N ASN A 134 -1.55 -25.08 -3.11
CA ASN A 134 -0.71 -25.00 -4.29
C ASN A 134 -0.48 -23.55 -4.71
N ILE A 135 0.73 -23.25 -5.14
CA ILE A 135 1.08 -21.99 -5.79
C ILE A 135 1.52 -22.25 -7.24
N PRO A 136 1.08 -21.44 -8.20
CA PRO A 136 1.59 -21.54 -9.56
C PRO A 136 3.07 -21.17 -9.62
N VAL A 137 3.84 -21.96 -10.36
CA VAL A 137 5.24 -21.71 -10.68
C VAL A 137 5.39 -21.69 -12.20
N LEU A 138 5.94 -20.60 -12.72
CA LEU A 138 6.28 -20.42 -14.12
C LEU A 138 7.77 -20.65 -14.32
N PHE A 139 8.12 -21.68 -15.08
CA PHE A 139 9.49 -22.06 -15.43
C PHE A 139 9.87 -21.58 -16.84
N PHE A 140 11.03 -20.95 -16.95
CA PHE A 140 11.75 -20.67 -18.19
C PHE A 140 13.03 -21.51 -18.24
N ILE A 141 13.39 -22.02 -19.42
CA ILE A 141 14.43 -23.04 -19.59
C ILE A 141 15.66 -22.45 -20.30
N ASP A 142 16.85 -22.89 -19.88
CA ASP A 142 18.14 -22.57 -20.50
C ASP A 142 18.38 -21.06 -20.62
N GLU A 143 18.15 -20.36 -19.51
CA GLU A 143 18.19 -18.90 -19.48
C GLU A 143 19.61 -18.36 -19.24
N GLY A 144 20.49 -19.08 -18.56
CA GLY A 144 21.82 -18.55 -18.18
C GLY A 144 21.74 -17.26 -17.33
N LEU A 145 22.88 -16.80 -16.83
CA LEU A 145 22.91 -15.68 -15.88
C LEU A 145 22.38 -14.35 -16.46
N ASN A 146 22.92 -13.92 -17.62
CA ASN A 146 22.57 -12.62 -18.23
C ASN A 146 21.07 -12.51 -18.54
N ARG A 147 20.45 -13.59 -19.03
CA ARG A 147 19.02 -13.56 -19.37
C ARG A 147 18.15 -13.64 -18.13
N SER A 148 18.55 -14.42 -17.12
CA SER A 148 17.89 -14.44 -15.82
C SER A 148 17.86 -13.04 -15.17
N GLN A 149 18.98 -12.29 -15.28
CA GLN A 149 19.06 -10.87 -14.86
C GLN A 149 18.14 -9.97 -15.71
N GLN A 150 18.13 -10.13 -17.04
CA GLN A 150 17.22 -9.37 -17.91
C GLN A 150 15.74 -9.64 -17.57
N MET A 151 15.36 -10.90 -17.34
CA MET A 151 14.02 -11.26 -16.92
C MET A 151 13.64 -10.65 -15.58
N PHE A 152 14.57 -10.64 -14.60
CA PHE A 152 14.36 -9.92 -13.34
C PHE A 152 14.05 -8.44 -13.60
N ALA A 153 14.82 -7.79 -14.48
CA ALA A 153 14.60 -6.40 -14.84
C ALA A 153 13.23 -6.20 -15.52
N ASP A 154 12.86 -7.04 -16.49
CA ASP A 154 11.60 -6.93 -17.23
C ASP A 154 10.37 -7.10 -16.32
N LEU A 155 10.40 -8.11 -15.43
CA LEU A 155 9.31 -8.37 -14.47
C LEU A 155 9.11 -7.22 -13.49
N ASN A 156 10.20 -6.57 -13.06
CA ASN A 156 10.14 -5.51 -12.05
C ASN A 156 9.97 -4.09 -12.64
N LYS A 157 10.51 -3.83 -13.83
CA LYS A 157 10.47 -2.51 -14.49
C LYS A 157 9.04 -2.12 -14.90
N HIS A 158 8.23 -3.08 -15.32
CA HIS A 158 6.86 -2.84 -15.77
C HIS A 158 5.81 -3.00 -14.64
N ALA A 159 6.22 -3.46 -13.45
CA ALA A 159 5.34 -3.58 -12.31
C ALA A 159 4.97 -2.19 -11.74
N VAL A 160 3.79 -1.70 -12.11
CA VAL A 160 3.24 -0.46 -11.56
C VAL A 160 2.49 -0.77 -10.27
N ARG A 161 2.94 -0.20 -9.15
CA ARG A 161 2.20 -0.31 -7.89
C ARG A 161 0.87 0.43 -8.01
N PRO A 162 -0.25 -0.17 -7.55
CA PRO A 162 -1.49 0.56 -7.43
C PRO A 162 -1.29 1.79 -6.53
N SER A 163 -2.06 2.83 -6.80
CA SER A 163 -2.11 4.02 -5.95
C SER A 163 -2.64 3.67 -4.55
N ASN A 164 -2.25 4.44 -3.53
CA ASN A 164 -2.81 4.22 -2.19
C ASN A 164 -4.33 4.39 -2.14
N SER A 165 -4.91 5.24 -3.00
CA SER A 165 -6.36 5.45 -3.03
C SER A 165 -7.07 4.24 -3.64
N ILE A 166 -6.57 3.68 -4.75
CA ILE A 166 -7.17 2.49 -5.35
C ILE A 166 -7.00 1.25 -4.45
N SER A 167 -5.83 1.09 -3.80
CA SER A 167 -5.64 0.04 -2.79
C SER A 167 -6.64 0.19 -1.64
N THR A 168 -6.87 1.41 -1.15
CA THR A 168 -7.89 1.69 -0.12
C THR A 168 -9.31 1.40 -0.62
N LEU A 169 -9.58 1.65 -1.90
CA LEU A 169 -10.90 1.44 -2.48
C LEU A 169 -11.26 -0.05 -2.53
N TYR A 170 -10.30 -0.92 -2.85
CA TYR A 170 -10.53 -2.36 -3.05
C TYR A 170 -10.16 -3.25 -1.86
N ASP A 171 -9.39 -2.75 -0.90
CA ASP A 171 -9.07 -3.52 0.31
C ASP A 171 -10.27 -3.53 1.27
N HIS A 172 -11.12 -4.55 1.14
CA HIS A 172 -12.29 -4.75 1.99
C HIS A 172 -11.97 -5.38 3.34
N ARG A 173 -10.75 -5.88 3.55
CA ARG A 173 -10.32 -6.50 4.81
C ARG A 173 -9.83 -5.47 5.81
N ASP A 174 -9.24 -4.39 5.31
CA ASP A 174 -8.78 -3.29 6.16
C ASP A 174 -9.93 -2.41 6.65
N GLN A 175 -10.20 -2.45 7.96
CA GLN A 175 -11.28 -1.71 8.63
C GLN A 175 -11.12 -0.19 8.48
N ILE A 176 -9.89 0.31 8.42
CA ILE A 176 -9.62 1.74 8.20
C ILE A 176 -9.95 2.14 6.75
N SER A 177 -9.70 1.25 5.78
CA SER A 177 -10.14 1.44 4.40
C SER A 177 -11.67 1.45 4.30
N ASP A 178 -12.34 0.59 5.06
CA ASP A 178 -13.81 0.62 5.14
C ASP A 178 -14.34 1.93 5.71
N LEU A 179 -13.77 2.40 6.81
CA LEU A 179 -14.11 3.70 7.37
C LEU A 179 -13.88 4.83 6.36
N ALA A 180 -12.78 4.81 5.61
CA ALA A 180 -12.49 5.82 4.60
C ALA A 180 -13.55 5.84 3.49
N ARG A 181 -13.95 4.66 2.98
CA ARG A 181 -15.03 4.53 1.98
C ARG A 181 -16.37 5.00 2.54
N TYR A 182 -16.67 4.62 3.77
CA TYR A 182 -17.89 5.05 4.47
C TYR A 182 -17.93 6.58 4.60
N LEU A 183 -16.87 7.22 5.10
CA LEU A 183 -16.82 8.67 5.24
C LEU A 183 -16.85 9.38 3.89
N ALA A 184 -16.14 8.83 2.90
CA ALA A 184 -16.16 9.36 1.54
C ALA A 184 -17.56 9.32 0.93
N LYS A 185 -18.44 8.41 1.35
CA LYS A 185 -19.83 8.34 0.88
C LYS A 185 -20.79 9.20 1.70
N ASN A 186 -20.64 9.22 3.02
CA ASN A 186 -21.65 9.74 3.95
C ASN A 186 -21.39 11.18 4.42
N VAL A 187 -20.13 11.65 4.43
CA VAL A 187 -19.84 13.06 4.71
C VAL A 187 -20.10 13.85 3.42
N GLU A 188 -21.03 14.80 3.46
CA GLU A 188 -21.55 15.48 2.26
C GLU A 188 -20.45 16.08 1.38
N ILE A 189 -19.46 16.74 1.98
CA ILE A 189 -18.36 17.34 1.24
C ILE A 189 -17.48 16.28 0.56
N PHE A 190 -17.19 15.18 1.26
CA PHE A 190 -16.33 14.12 0.73
C PHE A 190 -17.01 13.37 -0.42
N SER A 191 -18.32 13.14 -0.33
CA SER A 191 -19.12 12.46 -1.35
C SER A 191 -18.95 13.05 -2.75
N ARG A 192 -18.89 14.39 -2.84
CA ARG A 192 -18.73 15.07 -4.14
C ARG A 192 -17.30 15.43 -4.46
N MET A 193 -16.44 15.62 -3.46
CA MET A 193 -15.11 16.23 -3.62
C MET A 193 -13.93 15.26 -3.46
N THR A 194 -14.17 13.95 -3.38
CA THR A 194 -13.11 12.93 -3.28
C THR A 194 -12.74 12.31 -4.62
N GLU A 195 -11.43 12.18 -4.86
CA GLU A 195 -10.79 11.33 -5.88
C GLU A 195 -10.53 9.94 -5.29
N LEU A 196 -11.14 8.92 -5.87
CA LEU A 196 -11.16 7.56 -5.32
C LEU A 196 -9.98 6.72 -5.78
N GLU A 197 -9.42 7.01 -6.97
CA GLU A 197 -8.46 6.11 -7.61
C GLU A 197 -7.05 6.65 -7.57
N LYS A 198 -6.85 7.96 -7.69
CA LYS A 198 -5.52 8.56 -7.81
C LYS A 198 -4.96 9.00 -6.45
N SER A 199 -3.65 8.92 -6.28
CA SER A 199 -2.94 9.43 -5.09
C SER A 199 -2.70 10.93 -5.11
N SER A 200 -2.92 11.57 -6.27
CA SER A 200 -2.74 13.00 -6.47
C SER A 200 -3.87 13.57 -7.33
N LEU A 201 -4.18 14.84 -7.11
CA LEU A 201 -5.17 15.57 -7.88
C LEU A 201 -4.45 16.26 -9.05
N SER A 202 -4.92 16.03 -10.28
CA SER A 202 -4.42 16.77 -11.44
C SER A 202 -4.83 18.24 -11.35
N ALA A 203 -4.11 19.13 -12.06
CA ALA A 203 -4.42 20.56 -12.08
C ALA A 203 -5.89 20.84 -12.47
N ARG A 204 -6.45 20.05 -13.39
CA ARG A 204 -7.84 20.16 -13.86
C ARG A 204 -8.88 19.42 -12.99
N SER A 205 -8.46 18.73 -11.93
CA SER A 205 -9.39 17.96 -11.10
C SER A 205 -10.34 18.86 -10.32
N SER A 206 -11.63 18.56 -10.38
CA SER A 206 -12.70 19.20 -9.60
C SER A 206 -12.80 18.69 -8.15
N LYS A 207 -11.85 17.85 -7.72
CA LYS A 207 -11.81 17.25 -6.36
C LYS A 207 -10.88 18.04 -5.45
N LEU A 208 -11.05 17.91 -4.13
CA LEU A 208 -10.16 18.48 -3.11
C LEU A 208 -9.48 17.42 -2.26
N PHE A 209 -10.05 16.22 -2.19
CA PHE A 209 -9.57 15.15 -1.32
C PHE A 209 -9.21 13.92 -2.14
N THR A 210 -8.34 13.09 -1.59
CA THR A 210 -8.13 11.72 -2.07
C THR A 210 -8.64 10.75 -1.01
N LEU A 211 -9.12 9.58 -1.43
CA LEU A 211 -9.59 8.56 -0.49
C LEU A 211 -8.49 8.15 0.51
N SER A 212 -7.25 8.08 0.04
CA SER A 212 -6.07 7.82 0.89
C SER A 212 -5.82 8.92 1.93
N ALA A 213 -6.10 10.19 1.64
CA ALA A 213 -5.96 11.27 2.62
C ALA A 213 -7.03 11.16 3.71
N ILE A 214 -8.28 10.84 3.34
CA ILE A 214 -9.37 10.58 4.29
C ILE A 214 -9.02 9.38 5.18
N LYS A 215 -8.54 8.27 4.60
CA LYS A 215 -8.07 7.09 5.34
C LYS A 215 -7.04 7.46 6.41
N ASN A 216 -5.98 8.15 6.00
CA ASN A 216 -4.88 8.50 6.90
C ASN A 216 -5.32 9.46 8.00
N ALA A 217 -6.15 10.45 7.67
CA ALA A 217 -6.66 11.41 8.64
C ALA A 217 -7.60 10.75 9.66
N SER A 218 -8.53 9.91 9.21
CA SER A 218 -9.48 9.20 10.09
C SER A 218 -8.80 8.15 10.96
N ARG A 219 -7.76 7.48 10.45
CA ARG A 219 -6.93 6.58 11.26
C ARG A 219 -6.32 7.30 12.46
N VAL A 220 -5.76 8.49 12.19
CA VAL A 220 -5.12 9.32 13.21
C VAL A 220 -6.16 9.90 14.18
N LEU A 221 -7.30 10.37 13.66
CA LEU A 221 -8.44 10.87 14.45
C LEU A 221 -8.87 9.86 15.52
N LEU A 222 -9.05 8.60 15.14
CA LEU A 222 -9.51 7.53 16.04
C LEU A 222 -8.36 6.81 16.77
N LYS A 223 -7.11 7.24 16.58
CA LYS A 223 -5.91 6.61 17.16
C LYS A 223 -5.83 5.09 16.88
N LYS A 224 -6.20 4.67 15.67
CA LYS A 224 -6.26 3.24 15.27
C LYS A 224 -4.97 2.76 14.62
N GLY A 225 -4.54 1.55 15.00
CA GLY A 225 -3.45 0.79 14.42
C GLY A 225 -3.85 -0.09 13.24
N LYS A 226 -2.90 -0.90 12.77
CA LYS A 226 -3.14 -1.92 11.74
C LYS A 226 -3.92 -3.08 12.37
N GLY A 227 -5.06 -3.45 11.76
CA GLY A 227 -5.90 -4.56 12.24
C GLY A 227 -6.93 -4.19 13.31
N ASP A 228 -6.91 -2.96 13.83
CA ASP A 228 -7.89 -2.53 14.81
C ASP A 228 -9.30 -2.49 14.21
N LEU A 229 -10.28 -2.98 14.97
CA LEU A 229 -11.69 -2.88 14.62
C LEU A 229 -12.20 -1.44 14.77
N ILE A 230 -13.17 -1.08 13.94
CA ILE A 230 -13.87 0.20 13.99
C ILE A 230 -15.31 -0.06 14.42
N ALA A 231 -15.65 0.35 15.64
CA ALA A 231 -17.01 0.22 16.14
C ALA A 231 -17.95 1.23 15.47
N GLN A 232 -19.26 0.94 15.49
CA GLN A 232 -20.27 1.77 14.83
C GLN A 232 -20.33 3.19 15.42
N ASN A 233 -20.19 3.33 16.74
CA ASN A 233 -20.10 4.63 17.41
C ASN A 233 -18.85 5.43 17.00
N GLU A 234 -17.71 4.77 16.74
CA GLU A 234 -16.50 5.44 16.25
C GLU A 234 -16.68 5.94 14.81
N ARG A 235 -17.39 5.17 13.99
CA ARG A 235 -17.77 5.56 12.62
C ARG A 235 -18.70 6.77 12.61
N GLU A 236 -19.69 6.80 13.48
CA GLU A 236 -20.60 7.94 13.67
C GLU A 236 -19.86 9.17 14.21
N LEU A 237 -18.98 8.98 15.20
CA LEU A 237 -18.14 10.05 15.76
C LEU A 237 -17.24 10.68 14.70
N ALA A 238 -16.56 9.85 13.88
CA ALA A 238 -15.75 10.35 12.78
C ALA A 238 -16.59 11.11 11.74
N THR A 239 -17.81 10.66 11.48
CA THR A 239 -18.74 11.35 10.56
C THR A 239 -19.12 12.73 11.11
N SER A 240 -19.60 12.80 12.35
CA SER A 240 -19.97 14.06 13.02
C SER A 240 -18.79 15.04 13.07
N PHE A 241 -17.59 14.53 13.37
CA PHE A 241 -16.37 15.35 13.39
C PHE A 241 -16.06 15.96 12.01
N TRP A 242 -16.04 15.14 10.95
CA TRP A 242 -15.71 15.62 9.60
C TRP A 242 -16.79 16.52 9.02
N GLU A 243 -18.06 16.30 9.34
CA GLU A 243 -19.15 17.22 9.01
C GLU A 243 -18.95 18.58 9.67
N GLU A 244 -18.64 18.61 10.96
CA GLU A 244 -18.40 19.87 11.67
C GLU A 244 -17.19 20.63 11.09
N VAL A 245 -16.07 19.95 10.84
CA VAL A 245 -14.90 20.57 10.17
C VAL A 245 -15.29 21.17 8.83
N SER A 246 -16.14 20.46 8.06
CA SER A 246 -16.57 20.90 6.73
C SER A 246 -17.43 22.17 6.78
N LEU A 247 -18.29 22.31 7.80
CA LEU A 247 -19.12 23.51 8.02
C LEU A 247 -18.29 24.77 8.31
N GLN A 248 -17.07 24.59 8.81
CA GLN A 248 -16.14 25.68 9.13
C GLN A 248 -15.14 25.96 8.02
N MET A 249 -15.33 25.37 6.84
CA MET A 249 -14.52 25.59 5.63
C MET A 249 -15.38 26.15 4.49
N PRO A 250 -15.68 27.46 4.47
CA PRO A 250 -16.53 28.07 3.44
C PRO A 250 -16.06 27.79 2.01
N ASP A 251 -14.75 27.77 1.79
CA ASP A 251 -14.15 27.50 0.48
C ASP A 251 -14.43 26.09 -0.03
N TRP A 252 -14.53 25.10 0.87
CA TRP A 252 -14.92 23.75 0.48
C TRP A 252 -16.38 23.73 0.01
N ILE A 253 -17.26 24.41 0.72
CA ILE A 253 -18.69 24.53 0.37
C ILE A 253 -18.85 25.22 -0.98
N ARG A 254 -18.15 26.35 -1.21
CA ARG A 254 -18.15 27.08 -2.48
C ARG A 254 -17.62 26.22 -3.63
N ALA A 255 -16.54 25.47 -3.41
CA ALA A 255 -16.01 24.55 -4.40
C ALA A 255 -16.98 23.41 -4.73
N LYS A 256 -17.66 22.83 -3.72
CA LYS A 256 -18.73 21.82 -3.91
C LYS A 256 -19.87 22.36 -4.78
N ASN A 257 -20.24 23.61 -4.56
CA ASN A 257 -21.29 24.30 -5.32
C ASN A 257 -20.82 24.82 -6.67
N LYS A 258 -19.54 24.61 -7.04
CA LYS A 258 -18.90 25.11 -8.28
C LYS A 258 -18.82 26.64 -8.37
N GLU A 259 -18.88 27.32 -7.24
CA GLU A 259 -18.70 28.77 -7.14
C GLU A 259 -17.22 29.17 -7.10
N LEU A 260 -16.34 28.22 -6.78
CA LEU A 260 -14.89 28.43 -6.71
C LEU A 260 -14.15 27.27 -7.35
N SER A 261 -13.06 27.58 -8.06
CA SER A 261 -12.23 26.58 -8.70
C SER A 261 -11.39 25.82 -7.68
N THR A 262 -11.46 24.49 -7.71
CA THR A 262 -10.60 23.63 -6.88
C THR A 262 -9.13 23.76 -7.22
N SER A 263 -8.80 24.12 -8.46
CA SER A 263 -7.41 24.39 -8.88
C SER A 263 -6.87 25.63 -8.18
N GLU A 264 -7.63 26.73 -8.20
CA GLU A 264 -7.31 27.96 -7.50
C GLU A 264 -7.16 27.74 -6.00
N LEU A 265 -8.04 26.93 -5.40
CA LEU A 265 -7.92 26.57 -3.99
C LEU A 265 -6.62 25.83 -3.68
N ARG A 266 -6.22 24.87 -4.53
CA ARG A 266 -4.95 24.15 -4.36
C ARG A 266 -3.74 25.07 -4.57
N ASP A 267 -3.85 26.04 -5.45
CA ASP A 267 -2.77 26.98 -5.74
C ASP A 267 -2.58 28.00 -4.62
N ASN A 268 -3.65 28.38 -3.92
CA ASN A 268 -3.60 29.50 -2.98
C ASN A 268 -3.79 29.15 -1.50
N TYR A 269 -4.35 27.98 -1.16
CA TYR A 269 -4.74 27.66 0.22
C TYR A 269 -4.21 26.32 0.69
N ILE A 270 -3.80 26.24 1.97
CA ILE A 270 -3.26 25.00 2.54
C ILE A 270 -4.36 23.96 2.84
N HIS A 271 -5.59 24.39 3.11
CA HIS A 271 -6.71 23.50 3.45
C HIS A 271 -7.21 22.67 2.25
N ALA A 272 -6.74 22.98 1.04
CA ALA A 272 -7.04 22.22 -0.17
C ALA A 272 -6.11 21.01 -0.36
N HIS A 273 -5.22 20.74 0.61
CA HIS A 273 -4.24 19.68 0.55
C HIS A 273 -4.36 18.71 1.72
N GLY A 274 -3.98 17.45 1.49
CA GLY A 274 -4.07 16.40 2.51
C GLY A 274 -3.28 16.64 3.81
N VAL A 275 -2.32 17.57 3.82
CA VAL A 275 -1.61 17.98 5.06
C VAL A 275 -2.61 18.53 6.09
N MET A 276 -3.60 19.30 5.64
CA MET A 276 -4.62 19.86 6.52
C MET A 276 -5.50 18.75 7.09
N LEU A 277 -6.00 17.83 6.27
CA LEU A 277 -6.82 16.70 6.77
C LEU A 277 -6.05 15.90 7.83
N GLN A 278 -4.79 15.58 7.57
CA GLN A 278 -4.00 14.79 8.52
C GLN A 278 -3.72 15.56 9.81
N ALA A 279 -3.41 16.86 9.73
CA ALA A 279 -3.25 17.72 10.90
C ALA A 279 -4.56 17.83 11.69
N MET A 280 -5.69 17.99 11.00
CA MET A 280 -7.02 18.03 11.62
C MET A 280 -7.38 16.70 12.28
N GLY A 281 -6.94 15.56 11.73
CA GLY A 281 -7.01 14.27 12.41
C GLY A 281 -6.27 14.27 13.75
N LEU A 282 -5.05 14.81 13.82
CA LEU A 282 -4.30 14.93 15.08
C LEU A 282 -4.99 15.87 16.09
N VAL A 283 -5.52 17.00 15.62
CA VAL A 283 -6.26 17.92 16.49
C VAL A 283 -7.55 17.28 16.99
N GLY A 284 -8.29 16.62 16.09
CA GLY A 284 -9.52 15.92 16.40
C GLY A 284 -9.33 14.81 17.43
N ALA A 285 -8.22 14.05 17.35
CA ALA A 285 -7.92 12.96 18.27
C ALA A 285 -7.79 13.42 19.75
N GLU A 286 -7.51 14.70 19.99
CA GLU A 286 -7.49 15.32 21.33
C GLU A 286 -8.80 16.03 21.70
N LEU A 287 -9.65 16.31 20.71
CA LEU A 287 -10.93 16.99 20.90
C LEU A 287 -12.07 16.00 21.16
N ILE A 288 -12.12 14.89 20.41
CA ILE A 288 -13.23 13.92 20.45
C ILE A 288 -13.33 13.13 21.76
N ILE A 289 -12.33 13.25 22.64
CA ILE A 289 -12.37 12.71 24.01
C ILE A 289 -13.21 13.58 24.97
N ARG A 290 -13.58 14.80 24.56
CA ARG A 290 -14.43 15.75 25.30
C ARG A 290 -15.89 15.63 24.85
N LYS A 291 -16.80 16.32 25.54
CA LYS A 291 -18.21 16.37 25.15
C LYS A 291 -18.38 16.94 23.75
N GLU A 292 -19.35 16.41 23.01
CA GLU A 292 -19.62 16.80 21.62
C GLU A 292 -19.84 18.31 21.43
N SER A 293 -20.62 18.92 22.31
CA SER A 293 -20.86 20.37 22.29
C SER A 293 -19.57 21.20 22.45
N GLU A 294 -18.62 20.73 23.26
CA GLU A 294 -17.37 21.45 23.53
C GLU A 294 -16.44 21.43 22.33
N TRP A 295 -16.24 20.27 21.72
CA TRP A 295 -15.36 20.21 20.55
C TRP A 295 -16.01 20.84 19.32
N LYS A 296 -17.34 20.77 19.15
CA LYS A 296 -18.03 21.50 18.07
C LYS A 296 -17.84 23.02 18.19
N ASN A 297 -18.00 23.54 19.41
CA ASN A 297 -17.72 24.96 19.68
C ASN A 297 -16.25 25.31 19.40
N THR A 298 -15.32 24.43 19.75
CA THR A 298 -13.89 24.63 19.46
C THR A 298 -13.64 24.66 17.94
N ILE A 299 -14.20 23.71 17.19
CA ILE A 299 -14.05 23.62 15.72
C ILE A 299 -14.64 24.84 15.02
N SER A 300 -15.68 25.48 15.56
CA SER A 300 -16.27 26.70 14.99
C SER A 300 -15.25 27.83 14.74
N GLN A 301 -14.18 27.87 15.53
CA GLN A 301 -13.09 28.85 15.41
C GLN A 301 -12.17 28.59 14.21
N LEU A 302 -12.22 27.42 13.55
CA LEU A 302 -11.44 27.15 12.34
C LEU A 302 -11.72 28.17 11.22
N ARG A 303 -12.93 28.73 11.20
CA ARG A 303 -13.38 29.72 10.21
C ARG A 303 -12.56 31.02 10.26
N SER A 304 -11.95 31.36 11.40
CA SER A 304 -11.16 32.59 11.56
C SER A 304 -9.69 32.41 11.20
N ILE A 305 -9.23 31.18 10.96
CA ILE A 305 -7.84 30.90 10.58
C ILE A 305 -7.61 31.34 9.14
N ASP A 306 -6.54 32.11 8.92
CA ASP A 306 -6.07 32.43 7.57
C ASP A 306 -5.31 31.23 6.98
N TRP A 307 -6.00 30.49 6.11
CA TRP A 307 -5.48 29.32 5.41
C TRP A 307 -4.71 29.64 4.13
N SER A 308 -4.51 30.92 3.80
CA SER A 308 -3.76 31.35 2.63
C SER A 308 -2.32 30.85 2.70
N ARG A 309 -1.77 30.40 1.57
CA ARG A 309 -0.34 30.10 1.42
C ARG A 309 0.53 31.36 1.57
N ALA A 310 -0.06 32.56 1.47
CA ALA A 310 0.66 33.79 1.76
C ALA A 310 0.84 34.05 3.26
N ASN A 311 0.10 33.34 4.14
CA ASN A 311 0.27 33.46 5.58
C ASN A 311 1.61 32.84 6.01
N PRO A 312 2.57 33.64 6.52
CA PRO A 312 3.90 33.16 6.89
C PRO A 312 3.89 32.16 8.05
N GLU A 313 2.83 32.11 8.86
CA GLU A 313 2.71 31.14 9.96
C GLU A 313 2.75 29.68 9.47
N TRP A 314 2.43 29.43 8.19
CA TRP A 314 2.48 28.09 7.61
C TRP A 314 3.87 27.64 7.14
N GLU A 315 4.83 28.56 6.97
CA GLU A 315 6.19 28.22 6.56
C GLU A 315 6.91 27.45 7.67
N GLY A 316 7.66 26.42 7.30
CA GLY A 316 8.21 25.42 8.24
C GLY A 316 7.17 24.48 8.87
N ARG A 317 5.87 24.72 8.64
CA ARG A 317 4.74 23.89 9.11
C ARG A 317 4.08 23.16 7.96
N ALA A 318 2.99 23.67 7.42
CA ALA A 318 2.30 23.08 6.27
C ALA A 318 3.08 23.30 4.97
N MET A 319 3.99 24.28 4.95
CA MET A 319 4.82 24.64 3.80
C MET A 319 6.31 24.58 4.14
N VAL A 320 7.13 24.25 3.15
CA VAL A 320 8.59 24.35 3.19
C VAL A 320 9.07 24.86 1.83
N HIS A 321 9.77 25.99 1.83
CA HIS A 321 10.19 26.72 0.64
C HIS A 321 9.03 26.96 -0.34
N GLY A 322 7.88 27.38 0.22
CA GLY A 322 6.66 27.64 -0.53
C GLY A 322 5.99 26.39 -1.12
N ARG A 323 6.44 25.16 -0.83
CA ARG A 323 5.79 23.91 -1.26
C ARG A 323 5.08 23.24 -0.09
N ILE A 324 3.94 22.62 -0.36
CA ILE A 324 3.22 21.83 0.65
C ILE A 324 4.07 20.65 1.10
N SER A 325 4.29 20.51 2.41
CA SER A 325 4.97 19.37 3.02
C SER A 325 4.00 18.48 3.77
N LYS A 326 4.08 17.17 3.53
CA LYS A 326 3.34 16.13 4.26
C LYS A 326 4.24 15.30 5.17
N ALA A 327 5.47 15.75 5.44
CA ALA A 327 6.35 15.04 6.38
C ALA A 327 5.72 15.03 7.78
N THR A 328 5.97 13.98 8.55
CA THR A 328 5.36 13.77 9.86
C THR A 328 5.53 14.98 10.79
N THR A 329 6.74 15.55 10.83
CA THR A 329 7.07 16.74 11.63
C THR A 329 6.26 17.97 11.19
N ASN A 330 6.15 18.19 9.88
CA ASN A 330 5.39 19.29 9.30
C ASN A 330 3.89 19.19 9.63
N VAL A 331 3.32 17.98 9.54
CA VAL A 331 1.92 17.72 9.92
C VAL A 331 1.71 17.98 11.41
N ALA A 332 2.62 17.54 12.27
CA ALA A 332 2.52 17.75 13.72
C ALA A 332 2.64 19.23 14.12
N LEU A 333 3.56 19.98 13.50
CA LEU A 333 3.67 21.44 13.69
C LEU A 333 2.45 22.19 13.14
N THR A 334 1.87 21.73 12.04
CA THR A 334 0.62 22.28 11.50
C THR A 334 -0.52 22.07 12.50
N ALA A 335 -0.66 20.85 13.04
CA ALA A 335 -1.66 20.55 14.07
C ALA A 335 -1.45 21.39 15.34
N SER A 336 -0.19 21.61 15.74
CA SER A 336 0.15 22.43 16.90
C SER A 336 -0.24 23.91 16.71
N LEU A 337 -0.01 24.47 15.52
CA LEU A 337 -0.47 25.83 15.21
C LEU A 337 -2.00 25.92 15.22
N ILE A 338 -2.69 24.95 14.61
CA ILE A 338 -4.16 24.89 14.63
C ILE A 338 -4.64 24.85 16.09
N LYS A 339 -4.09 23.98 16.95
CA LYS A 339 -4.43 23.93 18.38
C LYS A 339 -4.24 25.27 19.07
N LYS A 340 -3.11 25.95 18.85
CA LYS A 340 -2.87 27.29 19.40
C LYS A 340 -3.96 28.29 18.97
N LYS A 341 -4.34 28.30 17.69
CA LYS A 341 -5.40 29.18 17.16
C LYS A 341 -6.79 28.85 17.74
N LEU A 342 -7.04 27.58 18.07
CA LEU A 342 -8.30 27.11 18.67
C LEU A 342 -8.31 27.19 20.20
N GLY A 343 -7.24 27.68 20.84
CA GLY A 343 -7.12 27.70 22.30
C GLY A 343 -6.99 26.31 22.95
N VAL A 344 -6.60 25.29 22.18
CA VAL A 344 -6.40 23.93 22.68
C VAL A 344 -4.98 23.78 23.24
N PRO A 345 -4.81 23.31 24.49
CA PRO A 345 -3.50 23.17 25.09
C PRO A 345 -2.68 22.10 24.35
N LEU A 346 -1.39 22.40 24.13
CA LEU A 346 -0.44 21.46 23.55
C LEU A 346 0.01 20.43 24.59
N SER A 347 0.18 19.18 24.13
CA SER A 347 0.84 18.12 24.90
C SER A 347 2.33 18.41 25.11
N THR A 348 2.99 17.69 26.02
CA THR A 348 4.43 17.84 26.27
C THR A 348 5.26 17.64 25.00
N VAL A 349 4.96 16.60 24.22
CA VAL A 349 5.66 16.29 22.96
C VAL A 349 5.47 17.40 21.94
N GLU A 350 4.27 17.95 21.83
CA GLU A 350 4.00 19.07 20.91
C GLU A 350 4.71 20.36 21.34
N ARG A 351 4.79 20.64 22.66
CA ARG A 351 5.56 21.77 23.18
C ARG A 351 7.05 21.63 22.91
N GLU A 352 7.61 20.44 23.12
CA GLU A 352 9.01 20.16 22.79
C GLU A 352 9.28 20.34 21.29
N LEU A 353 8.35 19.88 20.45
CA LEU A 353 8.44 20.05 19.01
C LEU A 353 8.39 21.53 18.61
N GLU A 354 7.47 22.31 19.21
CA GLU A 354 7.37 23.76 19.01
C GLU A 354 8.61 24.51 19.52
N ASN A 355 9.24 24.06 20.61
CA ASN A 355 10.46 24.68 21.13
C ASN A 355 11.67 24.43 20.23
N ARG A 356 11.70 23.30 19.51
CA ARG A 356 12.75 22.99 18.51
C ARG A 356 12.48 23.66 17.16
N PHE A 357 11.27 24.15 16.93
CA PHE A 357 10.91 24.87 15.74
C PHE A 357 11.49 26.30 15.80
N PRO A 358 12.35 26.70 14.86
CA PRO A 358 12.90 28.05 14.85
C PRO A 358 11.73 29.04 14.69
N GLN A 359 11.55 29.94 15.66
CA GLN A 359 10.67 31.08 15.47
C GLN A 359 11.37 32.00 14.46
N GLN A 360 10.77 32.18 13.27
CA GLN A 360 11.22 33.17 12.29
C GLN A 360 10.85 34.58 12.73
#